data_AF-A0A2V8YGJ6-F1
#
_entry.id   AF-A0A2V8YGJ6-F1
#
_cell.length_a   1.000
_cell.length_b   1.000
_cell.length_c   1.000
_cell.angle_alpha   90.00
_cell.angle_beta   90.00
_cell.angle_gamma   90.00
#
_symmetry.space_group_name_H-M   'P 1'
#
loop_
_entity.id
_entity.type
_entity.pdbx_description
1 polymer ?
#
loop_
_entity_poly.entity_id
_entity_poly.type
_entity_poly.pdbx_seq_one_letter_code
_entity_poly.pdbx_strand_id
1 'polypeptide(L)'
;MAQKYYSRFPQNFPSFYNMPNLYFCQPHAQNQGMLRAILSINECEAVVRQYPAIYIGEDFPRLGNDGKAAKDFAVLRFHPEETTATWRPGYYRVDSDLNKLNESLLALSR
;
A
#
# COMPACT_ATOMS: atom_id res chain seq x y z
N MET A 1 -15.48 16.31 31.72
CA MET A 1 -15.96 15.15 30.93
C MET A 1 -15.89 15.51 29.45
N ALA A 2 -15.24 14.67 28.65
CA ALA A 2 -14.80 14.99 27.29
C ALA A 2 -15.94 14.93 26.27
N GLN A 3 -16.30 16.07 25.70
CA GLN A 3 -17.01 16.15 24.42
C GLN A 3 -15.99 16.46 23.33
N LYS A 4 -15.46 15.41 22.68
CA LYS A 4 -14.73 15.56 21.42
C LYS A 4 -15.73 15.45 20.28
N TYR A 5 -16.34 16.57 19.94
CA TYR A 5 -16.98 16.76 18.64
C TYR A 5 -15.88 16.70 17.57
N TYR A 6 -15.80 15.59 16.83
CA TYR A 6 -14.99 15.54 15.62
C TYR A 6 -15.72 16.30 14.51
N SER A 7 -15.45 17.60 14.47
CA SER A 7 -15.91 18.51 13.43
C SER A 7 -15.28 18.14 12.09
N ARG A 8 -16.13 17.83 11.11
CA ARG A 8 -16.04 18.18 9.68
C ARG A 8 -14.68 18.02 9.00
N PHE A 9 -14.58 16.98 8.17
CA PHE A 9 -13.73 16.99 6.98
C PHE A 9 -14.13 18.18 6.08
N PRO A 10 -13.20 19.10 5.80
CA PRO A 10 -12.83 19.29 4.41
C PRO A 10 -11.33 19.60 4.29
N GLN A 11 -10.55 18.68 3.71
CA GLN A 11 -9.20 18.98 3.25
C GLN A 11 -9.07 18.45 1.81
N ASN A 12 -9.80 19.11 0.92
CA ASN A 12 -9.47 19.16 -0.50
C ASN A 12 -8.21 20.02 -0.65
N PHE A 13 -7.04 19.41 -0.53
CA PHE A 13 -5.81 19.91 -1.13
C PHE A 13 -5.17 18.76 -1.89
N PRO A 14 -4.97 18.88 -3.22
CA PRO A 14 -4.20 17.90 -3.94
C PRO A 14 -2.72 18.12 -3.59
N SER A 15 -2.28 17.54 -2.48
CA SER A 15 -0.85 17.37 -2.25
C SER A 15 -0.36 16.32 -3.23
N PHE A 16 0.22 16.78 -4.34
CA PHE A 16 0.94 15.96 -5.34
C PHE A 16 2.14 15.18 -4.75
N TYR A 17 2.33 15.21 -3.43
CA TYR A 17 3.39 14.55 -2.67
C TYR A 17 2.91 13.34 -1.87
N ASN A 18 1.65 12.90 -2.05
CA ASN A 18 1.03 11.80 -1.32
C ASN A 18 0.89 10.56 -2.21
N MET A 19 2.03 10.05 -2.70
CA MET A 19 2.08 9.07 -3.77
C MET A 19 2.67 7.71 -3.33
N PRO A 20 1.98 6.96 -2.45
CA PRO A 20 2.42 5.63 -2.06
C PRO A 20 2.81 4.74 -3.24
N ASN A 21 3.96 4.11 -3.10
CA ASN A 21 4.52 3.24 -4.12
C ASN A 21 4.07 1.80 -3.88
N LEU A 22 3.51 1.17 -4.91
CA LEU A 22 3.09 -0.22 -4.89
C LEU A 22 4.09 -1.09 -5.66
N TYR A 23 4.68 -2.05 -4.98
CA TYR A 23 5.65 -3.00 -5.52
C TYR A 23 5.06 -4.41 -5.60
N PHE A 24 5.34 -5.14 -6.67
CA PHE A 24 5.06 -6.57 -6.74
C PHE A 24 6.31 -7.37 -6.41
N CYS A 25 6.16 -8.26 -5.44
CA CYS A 25 7.17 -9.21 -5.04
C CYS A 25 6.78 -10.58 -5.61
N GLN A 26 7.64 -11.11 -6.46
CA GLN A 26 7.44 -12.40 -7.12
C GLN A 26 8.64 -13.31 -6.83
N PRO A 27 8.61 -14.02 -5.70
CA PRO A 27 9.73 -14.87 -5.26
C PRO A 27 10.07 -15.97 -6.26
N HIS A 28 9.06 -16.50 -6.94
CA HIS A 28 9.24 -17.49 -8.01
C HIS A 28 10.06 -16.95 -9.19
N ALA A 29 10.00 -15.64 -9.46
CA ALA A 29 10.74 -14.96 -10.51
C ALA A 29 12.00 -14.25 -9.99
N GLN A 30 12.39 -14.47 -8.72
CA GLN A 30 13.47 -13.77 -8.02
C GLN A 30 13.33 -12.23 -8.04
N ASN A 31 12.11 -11.72 -8.23
CA ASN A 31 11.84 -10.30 -8.32
C ASN A 31 11.44 -9.75 -6.95
N GLN A 32 12.39 -9.07 -6.29
CA GLN A 32 12.26 -8.55 -4.93
C GLN A 32 11.53 -7.21 -4.83
N GLY A 33 10.76 -6.79 -5.82
CA GLY A 33 9.96 -5.56 -5.70
C GLY A 33 10.01 -4.70 -6.95
N MET A 34 9.27 -5.09 -7.99
CA MET A 34 9.07 -4.25 -9.15
C MET A 34 7.98 -3.22 -8.87
N LEU A 35 8.29 -1.94 -8.99
CA LEU A 35 7.29 -0.87 -8.90
C LEU A 35 6.23 -1.08 -9.99
N ARG A 36 4.97 -1.15 -9.59
CA ARG A 36 3.83 -1.37 -10.51
C ARG A 36 2.98 -0.15 -10.68
N ALA A 37 2.75 0.57 -9.58
CA ALA A 37 1.90 1.73 -9.59
C ALA A 37 2.38 2.71 -8.50
N ILE A 38 2.15 3.97 -8.79
CA ILE A 38 2.24 5.05 -7.83
C ILE A 38 0.79 5.48 -7.62
N LEU A 39 0.27 5.27 -6.41
CA LEU A 39 -1.12 5.50 -6.09
C LEU A 39 -1.26 6.77 -5.27
N SER A 40 -2.37 7.49 -5.44
CA SER A 40 -2.78 8.49 -4.46
C SER A 40 -3.29 7.80 -3.17
N ILE A 41 -3.31 8.53 -2.06
CA ILE A 41 -3.86 8.02 -0.79
C ILE A 41 -5.30 7.50 -0.95
N ASN A 42 -6.14 8.18 -1.74
CA ASN A 42 -7.51 7.75 -1.98
C ASN A 42 -7.58 6.40 -2.72
N GLU A 43 -6.71 6.19 -3.71
CA GLU A 43 -6.60 4.93 -4.42
C GLU A 43 -6.05 3.83 -3.49
N CYS A 44 -5.07 4.15 -2.64
CA CYS A 44 -4.61 3.24 -1.61
C CYS A 44 -5.72 2.82 -0.65
N GLU A 45 -6.53 3.75 -0.16
CA GLU A 45 -7.67 3.43 0.70
C GLU A 45 -8.69 2.54 -0.03
N ALA A 46 -8.93 2.77 -1.32
CA ALA A 46 -9.79 1.91 -2.14
C ALA A 46 -9.22 0.49 -2.30
N VAL A 47 -7.91 0.37 -2.55
CA VAL A 47 -7.20 -0.92 -2.65
C VAL A 47 -7.25 -1.66 -1.31
N VAL A 48 -6.95 -0.99 -0.20
CA VAL A 48 -6.90 -1.63 1.13
C VAL A 48 -8.29 -2.04 1.64
N ARG A 49 -9.35 -1.34 1.22
CA ARG A 49 -10.73 -1.78 1.47
C ARG A 49 -11.06 -3.12 0.80
N GLN A 50 -10.48 -3.40 -0.36
CA GLN A 50 -10.68 -4.64 -1.10
C GLN A 50 -9.71 -5.74 -0.64
N TYR A 51 -8.46 -5.35 -0.35
CA TYR A 51 -7.37 -6.25 -0.03
C TYR A 51 -6.69 -5.79 1.27
N PRO A 52 -6.92 -6.46 2.41
CA PRO A 52 -6.37 -6.01 3.68
C PRO A 52 -4.84 -5.95 3.63
N ALA A 53 -4.30 -4.81 4.06
CA ALA A 53 -2.87 -4.56 4.14
C ALA A 53 -2.38 -4.67 5.59
N ILE A 54 -1.25 -5.34 5.78
CA ILE A 54 -0.65 -5.56 7.09
C ILE A 54 0.67 -4.79 7.16
N TYR A 55 0.85 -3.96 8.18
CA TYR A 55 2.12 -3.26 8.40
C TYR A 55 3.23 -4.27 8.74
N ILE A 56 4.34 -4.22 8.02
CA ILE A 56 5.47 -5.15 8.17
C ILE A 56 6.76 -4.48 8.65
N GLY A 57 6.76 -3.16 8.86
CA GLY A 57 7.90 -2.41 9.39
C GLY A 57 8.45 -1.39 8.40
N GLU A 58 9.62 -0.85 8.71
CA GLU A 58 10.30 0.17 7.91
C GLU A 58 11.28 -0.41 6.88
N ASP A 59 11.48 -1.72 6.88
CA ASP A 59 12.36 -2.43 5.96
C ASP A 59 11.57 -3.14 4.86
N PHE A 60 12.12 -3.13 3.64
CA PHE A 60 11.54 -3.85 2.52
C PHE A 60 11.60 -5.37 2.77
N PRO A 61 10.53 -6.13 2.49
CA PRO A 61 10.50 -7.57 2.76
C PRO A 61 11.54 -8.32 1.92
N ARG A 62 12.43 -9.06 2.59
CA ARG A 62 13.47 -9.86 1.92
C ARG A 62 12.89 -11.16 1.38
N LEU A 63 13.04 -11.40 0.08
CA LEU A 63 12.66 -12.70 -0.51
C LEU A 63 13.77 -13.71 -0.21
N GLY A 64 13.52 -14.65 0.70
CA GLY A 64 14.42 -15.79 0.90
C GLY A 64 14.54 -16.37 2.31
N ASN A 65 13.97 -15.75 3.35
CA ASN A 65 14.17 -16.26 4.72
C ASN A 65 13.05 -17.18 5.22
N ASP A 66 11.90 -17.20 4.56
CA ASP A 66 10.79 -18.09 4.90
C ASP A 66 10.73 -19.21 3.86
N GLY A 67 11.24 -20.39 4.21
CA GLY A 67 11.38 -21.59 3.37
C GLY A 67 10.08 -22.21 2.85
N LYS A 68 8.99 -21.44 2.70
CA LYS A 68 7.81 -21.82 1.94
C LYS A 68 7.89 -21.11 0.60
N ALA A 69 7.68 -21.84 -0.50
CA ALA A 69 7.50 -21.29 -1.84
C ALA A 69 6.67 -20.00 -1.75
N ALA A 70 7.35 -18.86 -1.76
CA ALA A 70 6.75 -17.64 -1.29
C ALA A 70 5.80 -17.20 -2.39
N LYS A 71 4.50 -17.25 -2.07
CA LYS A 71 3.45 -16.78 -2.97
C LYS A 71 3.76 -15.35 -3.36
N ASP A 72 3.34 -14.98 -4.56
CA ASP A 72 3.40 -13.59 -5.00
C ASP A 72 2.60 -12.70 -4.05
N PHE A 73 3.15 -11.54 -3.73
CA PHE A 73 2.50 -10.57 -2.85
C PHE A 73 2.82 -9.14 -3.30
N ALA A 74 1.98 -8.19 -2.93
CA ALA A 74 2.24 -6.79 -3.16
C ALA A 74 2.69 -6.09 -1.88
N VAL A 75 3.47 -5.02 -2.04
CA VAL A 75 3.99 -4.21 -0.94
C VAL A 75 3.67 -2.75 -1.25
N LEU A 76 2.94 -2.11 -0.34
CA LEU A 76 2.76 -0.67 -0.34
C LEU A 76 3.84 -0.02 0.50
N ARG A 77 4.46 1.03 -0.02
CA ARG A 77 5.40 1.88 0.71
C ARG A 77 4.77 3.25 0.90
N PHE A 78 4.73 3.69 2.15
CA PHE A 78 4.38 5.04 2.54
C PHE A 78 5.64 5.75 3.05
N HIS A 79 6.01 6.85 2.41
CA HIS A 79 7.09 7.71 2.87
C HIS A 79 6.64 8.54 4.08
N PRO A 80 7.55 8.96 4.97
CA PRO A 80 7.23 9.84 6.09
C PRO A 80 6.48 11.11 5.68
N GLU A 81 6.84 11.67 4.51
CA GLU A 81 6.24 12.88 3.93
C GLU A 81 4.82 12.64 3.38
N GLU A 82 4.43 11.37 3.18
CA GLU A 82 3.16 10.93 2.61
C GLU A 82 2.14 10.52 3.68
N THR A 83 2.55 10.51 4.95
CA THR A 83 1.75 9.97 6.05
C THR A 83 0.63 10.92 6.44
N THR A 84 -0.61 10.46 6.28
CA THR A 84 -1.76 11.06 6.95
C THR A 84 -1.88 10.50 8.37
N ALA A 85 -2.74 11.07 9.22
CA ALA A 85 -2.97 10.56 10.57
C ALA A 85 -3.40 9.07 10.63
N THR A 86 -3.82 8.50 9.50
CA THR A 86 -4.29 7.12 9.37
C THR A 86 -3.18 6.12 9.04
N TRP A 87 -2.12 6.55 8.34
CA TRP A 87 -1.09 5.65 7.80
C TRP A 87 0.26 5.91 8.47
N ARG A 88 0.88 4.85 8.98
CA ARG A 88 2.26 4.91 9.49
C ARG A 88 3.25 4.82 8.33
N PRO A 89 4.40 5.53 8.38
CA PRO A 89 5.43 5.38 7.37
C PRO A 89 6.05 3.99 7.42
N GLY A 90 6.48 3.50 6.26
CA GLY A 90 7.08 2.19 6.09
C GLY A 90 6.33 1.33 5.07
N TYR A 91 6.44 0.02 5.24
CA TYR A 91 5.98 -0.98 4.30
C TYR A 91 4.77 -1.75 4.85
N TYR A 92 3.82 -2.00 3.94
CA TYR A 92 2.63 -2.78 4.20
C TYR A 92 2.55 -3.90 3.18
N ARG A 93 2.40 -5.14 3.64
CA ARG A 93 2.16 -6.29 2.79
C ARG A 93 0.68 -6.41 2.48
N VAL A 94 0.37 -6.53 1.20
CA VAL A 94 -0.96 -6.86 0.69
C VAL A 94 -0.90 -8.29 0.18
N ASP A 95 -1.50 -9.21 0.94
CA ASP A 95 -1.60 -10.62 0.55
C ASP A 95 -2.84 -10.80 -0.34
N SER A 96 -2.64 -10.64 -1.65
CA SER A 96 -3.68 -10.79 -2.66
C SER A 96 -3.09 -11.33 -3.95
N ASP A 97 -3.95 -11.87 -4.80
CA ASP A 97 -3.58 -12.28 -6.15
C ASP A 97 -3.14 -11.05 -6.96
N LEU A 98 -1.90 -11.07 -7.46
CA LEU A 98 -1.33 -9.94 -8.19
C LEU A 98 -2.12 -9.57 -9.46
N ASN A 99 -2.76 -10.55 -10.11
CA ASN A 99 -3.58 -10.26 -11.29
C ASN A 99 -4.85 -9.51 -10.89
N LYS A 100 -5.55 -9.96 -9.85
CA LYS A 100 -6.73 -9.26 -9.33
C LYS A 100 -6.40 -7.86 -8.83
N LEU A 101 -5.27 -7.73 -8.14
CA LEU A 101 -4.81 -6.43 -7.68
C LEU A 101 -4.49 -5.53 -8.87
N ASN A 102 -3.83 -6.04 -9.92
CA ASN A 102 -3.59 -5.31 -11.15
C ASN A 102 -4.88 -4.88 -11.88
N GLU A 103 -5.91 -5.72 -11.92
CA GLU A 103 -7.23 -5.37 -12.46
C GLU A 103 -7.88 -4.23 -11.65
N SER A 104 -7.83 -4.29 -10.31
CA SER A 104 -8.32 -3.20 -9.46
C SER A 104 -7.58 -1.89 -9.70
N LEU A 105 -6.26 -1.91 -9.89
CA LEU A 105 -5.47 -0.72 -10.21
C LEU A 105 -5.87 -0.13 -11.57
N LEU A 106 -6.06 -0.98 -12.59
CA LEU A 106 -6.51 -0.55 -13.91
C LEU A 106 -7.91 0.07 -13.87
N ALA A 107 -8.78 -0.43 -13.01
CA ALA A 107 -10.11 0.14 -12.81
C ALA A 107 -10.08 1.51 -12.10
N LEU A 108 -9.10 1.74 -11.22
CA LEU A 108 -8.90 3.02 -10.54
C LEU A 108 -8.27 4.10 -11.43
N SER A 109 -7.47 3.68 -12.42
CA SER A 109 -6.84 4.57 -13.40
C SER A 109 -7.78 5.04 -14.53
N ARG A 110 -9.03 4.58 -14.57
CA ARG A 110 -10.04 4.93 -15.59
C ARG A 110 -11.01 5.99 -15.09
#